data_AF-A0A2T2U6P6-F1
#
_entry.id   AF-A0A2T2U6P6-F1
#
_cell.length_a   1.000
_cell.length_b   1.000
_cell.length_c   1.000
_cell.angle_alpha   90.00
_cell.angle_beta   90.00
_cell.angle_gamma   90.00
#
_symmetry.space_group_name_H-M   'P 1'
#
loop_
_entity.id
_entity.type
_entity.pdbx_description
1 polymer ?
#
loop_
_entity_poly.entity_id
_entity_poly.type
_entity_poly.pdbx_seq_one_letter_code
_entity_poly.pdbx_strand_id
1 'polypeptide(L)' 'QLAGQLRQARSDLPIVLLTGDTEIKGDGGDINAVVDKPFQIDELEALIQKLI' A
#
# COMPACT_ATOMS: atom_id res chain seq x y z
N GLN A 1 -4.64 -9.02 7.18
CA GLN A 1 -3.85 -10.17 7.70
C GLN A 1 -2.45 -10.22 7.09
N LEU A 2 -2.28 -10.22 5.76
CA LEU A 2 -0.93 -10.24 5.15
C LEU A 2 -0.07 -9.00 5.45
N ALA A 3 -0.62 -7.79 5.34
CA ALA A 3 0.13 -6.55 5.59
C ALA A 3 0.75 -6.53 7.00
N GLY A 4 -0.01 -6.92 8.03
CA GLY A 4 0.51 -7.04 9.39
C GLY A 4 1.61 -8.10 9.55
N GLN A 5 1.52 -9.24 8.86
CA GLN A 5 2.60 -10.24 8.86
C GLN A 5 3.87 -9.69 8.20
N LEU A 6 3.73 -8.98 7.09
CA LEU A 6 4.86 -8.31 6.42
C LEU A 6 5.49 -7.25 7.34
N ARG A 7 4.66 -6.46 8.03
CA ARG A 7 5.14 -5.45 8.99
C ARG A 7 5.89 -6.06 10.18
N GLN A 8 5.44 -7.21 10.68
CA GLN A 8 6.12 -7.95 11.75
C GLN A 8 7.47 -8.51 11.28
N ALA A 9 7.56 -9.01 10.04
CA ALA A 9 8.80 -9.58 9.49
C ALA A 9 9.80 -8.51 9.04
N ARG A 10 9.30 -7.38 8.52
CA ARG A 10 10.06 -6.29 7.91
C ARG A 10 9.38 -4.97 8.21
N SER A 11 9.74 -4.37 9.34
CA SER A 11 9.14 -3.10 9.79
C SER A 11 9.48 -1.93 8.88
N ASP A 12 10.61 -2.00 8.18
CA ASP A 12 11.16 -1.01 7.26
C ASP A 12 10.54 -1.03 5.87
N LEU A 13 9.91 -2.12 5.46
CA LEU A 13 9.41 -2.29 4.10
C LEU A 13 8.15 -1.45 3.87
N PRO A 14 8.10 -0.56 2.87
CA PRO A 14 6.88 0.12 2.47
C PRO A 14 5.87 -0.88 1.89
N ILE A 15 4.61 -0.80 2.34
CA ILE A 15 3.51 -1.66 1.90
C ILE A 15 2.44 -0.80 1.25
N VAL A 16 2.17 -1.06 -0.04
CA VAL A 16 1.10 -0.41 -0.81
C VAL A 16 0.01 -1.43 -1.13
N LEU A 17 -1.24 -1.10 -0.83
CA LEU A 17 -2.39 -1.94 -1.14
C LEU A 17 -3.04 -1.50 -2.45
N LEU A 18 -3.13 -2.40 -3.42
CA LEU A 18 -3.87 -2.19 -4.67
C LEU A 18 -5.26 -2.85 -4.56
N THR A 19 -6.33 -2.07 -4.49
CA THR A 19 -7.70 -2.60 -4.25
C THR A 19 -8.70 -2.06 -5.26
N GLY A 20 -9.76 -2.81 -5.57
CA GLY A 20 -10.95 -2.27 -6.27
C GLY A 20 -12.09 -1.92 -5.30
N ASP A 21 -11.86 -2.12 -4.01
CA ASP A 21 -12.81 -1.87 -2.94
C ASP A 21 -12.55 -0.47 -2.37
N THR A 22 -13.43 0.48 -2.71
CA THR A 22 -13.34 1.89 -2.31
C THR A 22 -13.63 2.12 -0.83
N GLU A 23 -14.10 1.09 -0.12
CA GLU A 23 -14.38 1.18 1.33
C GLU A 23 -13.13 0.90 2.17
N ILE A 24 -12.08 0.33 1.57
CA ILE A 24 -10.81 0.08 2.28
C ILE A 24 -10.00 1.36 2.37
N LYS A 25 -10.24 2.14 3.41
CA LYS A 25 -9.36 3.25 3.82
C LYS A 25 -8.39 2.73 4.87
N GLY A 26 -7.09 2.82 4.61
CA GLY A 26 -6.03 2.25 5.44
C GLY A 26 -6.21 2.58 6.92
N ASP A 27 -6.50 1.57 7.73
CA ASP A 27 -6.97 1.72 9.11
C ASP A 27 -5.92 1.30 10.16
N GLY A 28 -4.99 0.40 9.82
CA GLY A 28 -4.20 -0.31 10.83
C GLY A 28 -2.74 0.11 11.04
N GLY A 29 -2.24 1.16 10.38
CA GLY A 29 -0.80 1.53 10.42
C GLY A 29 0.15 0.54 9.70
N ASP A 30 -0.36 -0.61 9.28
CA ASP A 30 0.40 -1.63 8.55
C ASP A 30 0.64 -1.28 7.07
N ILE A 31 -0.17 -0.39 6.50
CA ILE A 31 -0.15 -0.03 5.06
C ILE A 31 0.24 1.44 4.92
N ASN A 32 1.20 1.72 4.05
CA ASN A 32 1.71 3.06 3.79
C ASN A 32 0.84 3.84 2.80
N ALA A 33 0.22 3.15 1.83
CA ALA A 33 -0.68 3.75 0.86
C ALA A 33 -1.70 2.74 0.34
N VAL A 34 -2.87 3.23 -0.03
CA VAL A 34 -3.89 2.47 -0.76
C VAL A 34 -4.06 3.11 -2.13
N VAL A 35 -4.14 2.27 -3.16
CA VAL A 35 -4.35 2.68 -4.55
C VAL A 35 -5.56 1.92 -5.07
N ASP A 36 -6.55 2.68 -5.51
CA ASP A 36 -7.76 2.14 -6.11
C ASP A 36 -7.53 1.68 -7.54
N LYS A 37 -8.23 0.62 -7.94
CA LYS A 37 -8.30 0.13 -9.32
C LYS A 37 -9.52 0.75 -10.01
N PRO A 38 -9.39 1.19 -11.28
CA PRO A 38 -8.19 1.16 -12.11
C PRO A 38 -7.19 2.25 -11.69
N PHE A 39 -5.89 1.96 -11.83
CA PHE A 39 -4.81 2.91 -11.59
C PHE A 39 -3.96 3.12 -12.83
N GLN A 40 -3.27 4.25 -12.91
CA GLN A 40 -2.27 4.52 -13.92
C GLN A 40 -0.90 4.02 -13.47
N ILE A 41 -0.14 3.44 -14.39
CA ILE A 41 1.20 2.91 -14.09
C ILE A 41 2.15 4.03 -13.64
N ASP A 42 2.13 5.17 -14.33
CA ASP A 42 2.99 6.31 -14.01
C ASP A 42 2.70 6.88 -12.61
N GLU A 43 1.43 6.89 -12.20
CA GLU A 43 1.02 7.33 -10.86
C GLU A 43 1.47 6.34 -9.77
N LEU A 44 1.38 5.03 -10.04
CA LEU A 44 1.87 3.99 -9.14
C LEU A 44 3.40 4.04 -9.01
N GLU A 45 4.12 4.24 -10.10
CA GLU A 45 5.58 4.36 -10.09
C GLU A 45 6.03 5.58 -9.28
N ALA A 46 5.41 6.74 -9.53
CA ALA A 46 5.67 7.95 -8.76
C ALA A 46 5.35 7.78 -7.26
N LEU A 47 4.34 6.98 -6.91
CA LEU A 47 4.04 6.62 -5.52
C LEU A 47 5.14 5.75 -4.92
N ILE A 48 5.59 4.72 -5.63
CA ILE A 48 6.66 3.82 -5.16
C ILE A 48 7.96 4.62 -4.92
N GLN A 49 8.34 5.51 -5.83
CA GLN A 49 9.53 6.35 -5.71
C GLN A 49 9.49 7.29 -4.51
N LYS A 50 8.31 7.68 -4.01
CA LYS A 50 8.19 8.51 -2.80
C LYS A 50 8.39 7.75 -1.50
N LEU A 51 8.35 6.41 -1.55
CA LEU A 51 8.41 5.55 -0.36
C LEU A 51 9.81 4.94 -0.13
N ILE A 52 10.75 5.13 -1.06
CA ILE A 52 12.12 4.58 -1.04
C ILE A 52 13.11 5.74 -0.96
#